data_AF-A0A1H9JZD5-F1
#
_entry.id   AF-A0A1H9JZD5-F1
#
_cell.length_a   1.000
_cell.length_b   1.000
_cell.length_c   1.000
_cell.angle_alpha   90.00
_cell.angle_beta   90.00
_cell.angle_gamma   90.00
#
_symmetry.space_group_name_H-M   'P 1'
#
loop_
_entity.id
_entity.type
_entity.pdbx_description
1 polymer ?
#
loop_
_entity_poly.entity_id
_entity_poly.type
_entity_poly.pdbx_seq_one_letter_code
_entity_poly.pdbx_strand_id
1 'polypeptide(L)'
;MPFTPLSRAQLSAFRTELQEQKSSPSECFATLRRLQESFSRNVEELAIMDYSTSLLGAESQYNELKGECKSAYQALKQQQKQLDERILAVEQKLYLGLPEDLVEMEKVITEQEFIVADQERINQLEENILEEMRKIDIDHGKRLAVLDQSKENRSLPLKSKQEAFRLKIDGAEKQLSFKTKVFSLAPIILIPILIDFIAVKIGIQQSGESHFIFSHYAFLLSFLILEIFFAERLKHFAANRLSKGICLTLLSELEASLIENEREIQKLEQKCGISLHDVLMAYEDH
;
A
#
# COMPACT_ATOMS: atom_id res chain seq x y z
N MET A 1 -17.75 -12.59 -11.35
CA MET A 1 -18.36 -11.90 -10.18
C MET A 1 -17.42 -10.76 -9.80
N PRO A 2 -17.92 -9.57 -9.44
CA PRO A 2 -17.03 -8.50 -9.01
C PRO A 2 -16.27 -9.01 -7.77
N PHE A 3 -14.94 -8.97 -7.84
CA PHE A 3 -14.10 -9.43 -6.74
C PHE A 3 -14.24 -8.46 -5.58
N THR A 4 -14.80 -8.93 -4.48
CA THR A 4 -14.83 -8.20 -3.21
C THR A 4 -13.42 -8.13 -2.62
N PRO A 5 -13.08 -7.03 -1.91
CA PRO A 5 -11.82 -6.93 -1.19
C PRO A 5 -11.70 -8.08 -0.19
N LEU A 6 -10.46 -8.54 -0.01
CA LEU A 6 -10.15 -9.64 0.89
C LEU A 6 -10.46 -9.23 2.33
N SER A 7 -11.19 -10.09 3.03
CA SER A 7 -11.53 -9.95 4.44
C SER A 7 -10.84 -11.02 5.30
N ARG A 8 -10.61 -10.69 6.58
CA ARG A 8 -10.10 -11.64 7.57
C ARG A 8 -10.97 -12.89 7.71
N ALA A 9 -12.29 -12.76 7.50
CA ALA A 9 -13.23 -13.86 7.54
C ALA A 9 -13.00 -14.88 6.41
N GLN A 10 -12.64 -14.42 5.20
CA GLN A 10 -12.29 -15.31 4.09
C GLN A 10 -11.00 -16.07 4.38
N LEU A 11 -9.99 -15.41 4.96
CA LEU A 11 -8.73 -16.06 5.36
C LEU A 11 -8.94 -17.11 6.47
N SER A 12 -9.76 -16.82 7.47
CA SER A 12 -10.04 -17.75 8.57
C SER A 12 -10.90 -18.94 8.13
N ALA A 13 -11.86 -18.72 7.22
CA ALA A 13 -12.63 -19.79 6.60
C ALA A 13 -11.72 -20.75 5.84
N PHE A 14 -10.83 -20.23 4.99
CA PHE A 14 -9.90 -21.06 4.23
C PHE A 14 -8.86 -21.76 5.14
N ARG A 15 -8.42 -21.13 6.23
CA ARG A 15 -7.56 -21.78 7.23
C ARG A 15 -8.25 -23.00 7.85
N THR A 16 -9.53 -22.88 8.18
CA THR A 16 -10.35 -23.98 8.73
C THR A 16 -10.48 -25.12 7.70
N GLU A 17 -10.77 -24.78 6.44
CA GLU A 17 -10.87 -25.74 5.33
C GLU A 17 -9.56 -26.53 5.13
N LEU A 18 -8.41 -25.84 5.17
CA LEU A 18 -7.09 -26.47 5.11
C LEU A 18 -6.81 -27.38 6.32
N GLN A 19 -7.28 -27.00 7.51
CA GLN A 19 -7.12 -27.83 8.71
C GLN A 19 -7.92 -29.12 8.62
N GLU A 20 -9.15 -29.06 8.12
CA GLU A 20 -10.06 -30.19 7.96
C GLU A 20 -9.73 -31.08 6.76
N GLN A 21 -8.78 -30.69 5.90
CA GLN A 21 -8.38 -31.44 4.68
C GLN A 21 -9.58 -31.76 3.75
N LYS A 22 -10.53 -30.84 3.66
CA LYS A 22 -11.74 -31.01 2.83
C LYS A 22 -11.43 -30.96 1.33
N SER A 23 -10.32 -30.35 0.94
CA SER A 23 -10.08 -29.92 -0.45
C SER A 23 -8.86 -30.60 -1.05
N SER A 24 -8.94 -30.88 -2.35
CA SER A 24 -7.83 -31.43 -3.12
C SER A 24 -6.69 -30.41 -3.26
N PRO A 25 -5.44 -30.85 -3.52
CA PRO A 25 -4.31 -29.95 -3.70
C PRO A 25 -4.55 -28.86 -4.75
N SER A 26 -5.20 -29.20 -5.88
CA SER A 26 -5.54 -28.26 -6.93
C SER A 26 -6.57 -27.22 -6.49
N GLU A 27 -7.58 -27.63 -5.72
CA GLU A 27 -8.58 -26.71 -5.16
C GLU A 27 -7.94 -25.75 -4.15
N CYS A 28 -7.03 -26.24 -3.31
CA CYS A 28 -6.30 -25.38 -2.36
C CYS A 28 -5.53 -24.26 -3.07
N PHE A 29 -4.76 -24.58 -4.13
CA PHE A 29 -4.05 -23.55 -4.89
C PHE A 29 -5.00 -22.63 -5.66
N ALA A 30 -6.10 -23.16 -6.22
CA ALA A 30 -7.10 -22.34 -6.89
C ALA A 30 -7.76 -21.32 -5.94
N THR A 31 -8.15 -21.75 -4.74
CA THR A 31 -8.69 -20.86 -3.70
C THR A 31 -7.66 -19.83 -3.26
N LEU A 32 -6.40 -20.23 -3.08
CA LEU A 32 -5.32 -19.31 -2.72
C LEU A 32 -5.09 -18.23 -3.80
N ARG A 33 -5.15 -18.58 -5.10
CA ARG A 33 -5.08 -17.58 -6.19
C ARG A 33 -6.25 -16.61 -6.14
N ARG A 34 -7.49 -17.09 -5.91
CA ARG A 34 -8.66 -16.22 -5.75
C ARG A 34 -8.52 -15.25 -4.57
N LEU A 35 -8.01 -15.72 -3.43
CA LEU A 35 -7.76 -14.86 -2.27
C LEU A 35 -6.68 -13.80 -2.57
N GLN A 36 -5.64 -14.17 -3.33
CA GLN A 36 -4.60 -13.24 -3.79
C GLN A 36 -5.14 -12.20 -4.78
N GLU A 37 -6.04 -12.59 -5.69
CA GLU A 37 -6.76 -11.67 -6.58
C GLU A 37 -7.63 -10.70 -5.78
N SER A 38 -8.40 -11.19 -4.79
CA SER A 38 -9.15 -10.33 -3.87
C SER A 38 -8.26 -9.38 -3.08
N PHE A 39 -7.09 -9.83 -2.59
CA PHE A 39 -6.13 -8.95 -1.91
C PHE A 39 -5.62 -7.82 -2.82
N SER A 40 -5.62 -8.06 -4.13
CA SER A 40 -5.16 -7.03 -5.07
C SER A 40 -6.06 -5.78 -5.05
N ARG A 41 -7.35 -5.94 -4.68
CA ARG A 41 -8.28 -4.83 -4.47
C ARG A 41 -7.97 -4.02 -3.21
N ASN A 42 -7.66 -4.67 -2.08
CA ASN A 42 -7.25 -3.94 -0.85
C ASN A 42 -6.02 -3.05 -1.10
N VAL A 43 -5.12 -3.50 -1.98
CA VAL A 43 -3.94 -2.73 -2.36
C VAL A 43 -4.28 -1.56 -3.27
N GLU A 44 -5.23 -1.72 -4.19
CA GLU A 44 -5.77 -0.60 -4.98
C GLU A 44 -6.45 0.44 -4.08
N GLU A 45 -7.27 -0.01 -3.11
CA GLU A 45 -7.91 0.86 -2.11
C GLU A 45 -6.88 1.66 -1.31
N LEU A 46 -5.79 1.02 -0.84
CA LEU A 46 -4.69 1.72 -0.17
C LEU A 46 -4.03 2.76 -1.09
N ALA A 47 -3.82 2.44 -2.37
CA ALA A 47 -3.21 3.37 -3.32
C ALA A 47 -4.12 4.59 -3.59
N ILE A 48 -5.43 4.38 -3.67
CA ILE A 48 -6.42 5.46 -3.79
C ILE A 48 -6.39 6.32 -2.52
N MET A 49 -6.42 5.70 -1.34
CA MET A 49 -6.35 6.40 -0.06
C MET A 49 -5.09 7.25 0.08
N ASP A 50 -3.92 6.70 -0.24
CA ASP A 50 -2.64 7.39 -0.18
C ASP A 50 -2.57 8.58 -1.16
N TYR A 51 -3.15 8.44 -2.35
CA TYR A 51 -3.28 9.54 -3.31
C TYR A 51 -4.21 10.63 -2.78
N SER A 52 -5.43 10.29 -2.37
CA SER A 52 -6.45 11.24 -1.93
C SER A 52 -6.00 12.01 -0.68
N THR A 53 -5.37 11.33 0.27
CA THR A 53 -4.81 11.99 1.47
C THR A 53 -3.67 12.94 1.12
N SER A 54 -2.83 12.58 0.15
CA SER A 54 -1.76 13.46 -0.34
C SER A 54 -2.31 14.70 -1.05
N LEU A 55 -3.38 14.53 -1.84
CA LEU A 55 -4.08 15.62 -2.52
C LEU A 55 -4.70 16.59 -1.51
N LEU A 56 -5.46 16.07 -0.54
CA LEU A 56 -6.05 16.86 0.53
C LEU A 56 -5.01 17.63 1.34
N GLY A 57 -3.85 17.00 1.62
CA GLY A 57 -2.74 17.68 2.26
C GLY A 57 -2.20 18.86 1.44
N ALA A 58 -2.08 18.69 0.12
CA ALA A 58 -1.64 19.75 -0.79
C ALA A 58 -2.66 20.90 -0.86
N GLU A 59 -3.95 20.57 -0.95
CA GLU A 59 -5.04 21.56 -0.99
C GLU A 59 -5.17 22.32 0.33
N SER A 60 -5.08 21.64 1.47
CA SER A 60 -5.12 22.27 2.79
C SER A 60 -3.99 23.29 2.95
N GLN A 61 -2.75 22.90 2.62
CA GLN A 61 -1.61 23.80 2.71
C GLN A 61 -1.72 24.98 1.73
N TYR A 62 -2.25 24.74 0.53
CA TYR A 62 -2.51 25.81 -0.42
C TYR A 62 -3.53 26.82 0.10
N ASN A 63 -4.65 26.32 0.63
CA ASN A 63 -5.70 27.16 1.17
C ASN A 63 -5.24 27.97 2.38
N GLU A 64 -4.42 27.38 3.26
CA GLU A 64 -3.81 28.06 4.40
C GLU A 64 -2.90 29.21 3.94
N LEU A 65 -1.88 28.92 3.12
CA LEU A 65 -0.93 29.92 2.62
C LEU A 65 -1.61 31.02 1.80
N LYS A 66 -2.56 30.64 0.92
CA LYS A 66 -3.31 31.61 0.13
C LYS A 66 -4.28 32.43 0.99
N GLY A 67 -4.80 31.85 2.07
CA GLY A 67 -5.62 32.52 3.07
C GLY A 67 -4.84 33.62 3.80
N GLU A 68 -3.64 33.31 4.27
CA GLU A 68 -2.73 34.27 4.90
C GLU A 68 -2.40 35.43 3.95
N CYS A 69 -2.03 35.12 2.72
CA CYS A 69 -1.68 36.12 1.71
C CYS A 69 -2.88 37.01 1.34
N LYS A 70 -4.09 36.44 1.24
CA LYS A 70 -5.34 37.20 1.04
C LYS A 70 -5.63 38.12 2.22
N SER A 71 -5.42 37.66 3.45
CA SER A 71 -5.61 38.49 4.65
C SER A 71 -4.62 39.65 4.67
N ALA A 72 -3.35 39.41 4.37
CA ALA A 72 -2.33 40.45 4.25
C ALA A 72 -2.69 41.48 3.17
N TYR A 73 -3.16 41.02 2.00
CA TYR A 73 -3.61 41.90 0.92
C TYR A 73 -4.81 42.77 1.33
N GLN A 74 -5.78 42.20 2.05
CA GLN A 74 -6.92 42.96 2.57
C GLN A 74 -6.50 44.02 3.58
N ALA A 75 -5.55 43.71 4.48
CA ALA A 75 -5.00 44.67 5.42
C ALA A 75 -4.26 45.82 4.70
N LEU A 76 -3.48 45.50 3.66
CA LEU A 76 -2.81 46.50 2.83
C LEU A 76 -3.81 47.43 2.14
N LYS A 77 -4.91 46.88 1.61
CA LYS A 77 -5.99 47.67 1.00
C LYS A 77 -6.66 48.64 1.99
N GLN A 78 -6.76 48.27 3.26
CA GLN A 78 -7.24 49.17 4.30
C GLN A 78 -6.24 50.31 4.56
N GLN A 79 -4.94 50.02 4.58
CA GLN A 79 -3.90 51.05 4.71
C GLN A 79 -3.90 52.00 3.50
N GLN A 80 -4.09 51.48 2.29
CA GLN A 80 -4.20 52.29 1.08
C GLN A 80 -5.38 53.24 1.15
N LYS A 81 -6.55 52.77 1.62
CA LYS A 81 -7.72 53.63 1.82
C LYS A 81 -7.45 54.75 2.84
N GLN A 82 -6.76 54.44 3.94
CA GLN A 82 -6.37 55.46 4.92
C GLN A 82 -5.40 56.50 4.33
N LEU A 83 -4.50 56.06 3.46
CA LEU A 83 -3.59 56.95 2.73
C LEU A 83 -4.37 57.84 1.74
N ASP A 84 -5.32 57.28 0.99
CA ASP A 84 -6.20 58.05 0.09
C ASP A 84 -6.98 59.13 0.83
N GLU A 85 -7.50 58.82 2.04
CA GLU A 85 -8.18 59.78 2.90
C GLU A 85 -7.22 60.91 3.38
N ARG A 86 -5.96 60.58 3.72
CA ARG A 86 -4.93 61.57 4.07
C ARG A 86 -4.55 62.45 2.88
N ILE A 87 -4.40 61.87 1.69
CA ILE A 87 -4.13 62.60 0.45
C ILE A 87 -5.25 63.60 0.18
N LEU A 88 -6.51 63.15 0.21
CA LEU A 88 -7.67 64.01 -0.01
C LEU A 88 -7.74 65.17 1.00
N ALA A 89 -7.42 64.92 2.26
CA ALA A 89 -7.39 65.95 3.30
C ALA A 89 -6.30 67.00 3.04
N VAL A 90 -5.11 66.59 2.57
CA VAL A 90 -4.04 67.52 2.19
C VAL A 90 -4.39 68.30 0.92
N GLU A 91 -4.96 67.63 -0.08
CA GLU A 91 -5.42 68.28 -1.31
C GLU A 91 -6.49 69.35 -1.05
N GLN A 92 -7.46 69.05 -0.17
CA GLN A 92 -8.48 70.02 0.23
C GLN A 92 -7.88 71.24 0.93
N LYS A 93 -6.87 71.06 1.80
CA LYS A 93 -6.18 72.17 2.44
C LYS A 93 -5.45 73.05 1.43
N LEU A 94 -4.80 72.46 0.43
CA LEU A 94 -4.14 73.20 -0.64
C LEU A 94 -5.13 73.93 -1.56
N TYR A 95 -6.29 73.32 -1.83
CA TYR A 95 -7.34 73.90 -2.66
C TYR A 95 -8.01 75.14 -2.01
N LEU A 96 -8.09 75.17 -0.68
CA LEU A 96 -8.63 76.31 0.09
C LEU A 96 -7.67 77.52 0.14
N GLY A 97 -6.44 77.38 -0.37
CA GLY A 97 -5.42 78.42 -0.44
C GLY A 97 -4.11 77.96 0.19
N LEU A 98 -2.97 78.43 -0.33
CA LEU A 98 -1.67 78.21 0.31
C LEU A 98 -1.66 78.92 1.67
N PRO A 99 -1.24 78.25 2.76
CA PRO A 99 -1.10 78.90 4.05
C PRO A 99 -0.18 80.12 3.95
N GLU A 100 -0.62 81.27 4.48
CA GLU A 100 0.20 82.48 4.53
C GLU A 100 1.32 82.37 5.57
N ASP A 101 1.20 81.44 6.52
CA ASP A 101 2.20 81.10 7.52
C ASP A 101 3.20 80.07 6.99
N LEU A 102 4.49 80.43 6.98
CA LEU A 102 5.61 79.56 6.62
C LEU A 102 5.64 78.27 7.44
N VAL A 103 5.25 78.31 8.72
CA VAL A 103 5.24 77.13 9.61
C VAL A 103 4.15 76.14 9.19
N GLU A 104 3.02 76.65 8.72
CA GLU A 104 1.90 75.81 8.26
C GLU A 104 2.18 75.22 6.87
N MET A 105 2.88 75.97 6.01
CA MET A 105 3.39 75.49 4.74
C MET A 105 4.42 74.36 4.90
N GLU A 106 5.36 74.50 5.83
CA GLU A 106 6.36 73.47 6.14
C GLU A 106 5.72 72.16 6.66
N LYS A 107 4.65 72.27 7.46
CA LYS A 107 3.86 71.11 7.89
C LYS A 107 3.17 70.40 6.74
N VAL A 108 2.61 71.13 5.77
CA VAL A 108 1.96 70.54 4.60
C VAL A 108 2.98 69.83 3.71
N ILE A 109 4.16 70.43 3.49
CA ILE A 109 5.25 69.81 2.72
C ILE A 109 5.73 68.52 3.41
N THR A 110 5.97 68.58 4.72
CA THR A 110 6.40 67.41 5.49
C THR A 110 5.37 66.27 5.41
N GLU A 111 4.07 66.58 5.52
CA GLU A 111 3.01 65.59 5.38
C GLU A 111 2.95 64.99 3.96
N GLN A 112 3.19 65.79 2.91
CA GLN A 112 3.29 65.28 1.54
C GLN A 112 4.48 64.33 1.36
N GLU A 113 5.65 64.66 1.93
CA GLU A 113 6.81 63.77 1.91
C GLU A 113 6.53 62.44 2.63
N PHE A 114 5.84 62.49 3.77
CA PHE A 114 5.39 61.28 4.48
C PHE A 114 4.38 60.46 3.66
N ILE A 115 3.43 61.12 3.00
CA ILE A 115 2.45 60.46 2.12
C ILE A 115 3.15 59.74 0.97
N VAL A 116 4.12 60.38 0.32
CA VAL A 116 4.88 59.78 -0.79
C VAL A 116 5.66 58.56 -0.29
N ALA A 117 6.34 58.67 0.85
CA ALA A 117 7.07 57.55 1.45
C ALA A 117 6.14 56.38 1.82
N ASP A 118 4.96 56.67 2.39
CA ASP A 118 3.97 55.64 2.70
C ASP A 118 3.38 55.00 1.43
N GLN A 119 3.17 55.77 0.36
CA GLN A 119 2.70 55.25 -0.93
C GLN A 119 3.71 54.29 -1.55
N GLU A 120 4.99 54.68 -1.58
CA GLU A 120 6.06 53.81 -2.08
C GLU A 120 6.16 52.52 -1.27
N ARG A 121 6.07 52.62 0.06
CA ARG A 121 6.07 51.47 0.96
C ARG A 121 4.88 50.54 0.70
N ILE A 122 3.68 51.09 0.54
CA ILE A 122 2.46 50.30 0.25
C ILE A 122 2.58 49.62 -1.12
N ASN A 123 3.07 50.31 -2.14
CA ASN A 123 3.26 49.75 -3.48
C ASN A 123 4.27 48.58 -3.46
N GLN A 124 5.39 48.73 -2.74
CA GLN A 124 6.38 47.64 -2.58
C GLN A 124 5.78 46.44 -1.84
N LEU A 125 4.99 46.67 -0.80
CA LEU A 125 4.30 45.60 -0.08
C LEU A 125 3.27 44.90 -0.96
N GLU A 126 2.55 45.64 -1.81
CA GLU A 126 1.59 45.07 -2.76
C GLU A 126 2.31 44.15 -3.76
N GLU A 127 3.40 44.63 -4.36
CA GLU A 127 4.20 43.84 -5.31
C GLU A 127 4.72 42.55 -4.67
N ASN A 128 5.25 42.63 -3.45
CA ASN A 128 5.73 41.47 -2.70
C ASN A 128 4.62 40.45 -2.43
N ILE A 129 3.45 40.89 -1.97
CA ILE A 129 2.29 40.02 -1.69
C ILE A 129 1.80 39.34 -2.98
N LEU A 130 1.72 40.09 -4.09
CA LEU A 130 1.33 39.52 -5.38
C LEU A 130 2.35 38.51 -5.90
N GLU A 131 3.65 38.77 -5.69
CA GLU A 131 4.70 37.82 -6.06
C GLU A 131 4.65 36.55 -5.20
N GLU A 132 4.39 36.67 -3.90
CA GLU A 132 4.18 35.55 -2.99
C GLU A 132 2.96 34.72 -3.40
N MET A 133 1.82 35.36 -3.70
CA MET A 133 0.64 34.66 -4.23
C MET A 133 0.98 33.85 -5.49
N ARG A 134 1.73 34.44 -6.42
CA ARG A 134 2.16 33.76 -7.65
C ARG A 134 3.06 32.57 -7.33
N LYS A 135 3.99 32.70 -6.38
CA LYS A 135 4.86 31.60 -5.94
C LYS A 135 4.04 30.45 -5.35
N ILE A 136 3.05 30.76 -4.50
CA ILE A 136 2.13 29.77 -3.91
C ILE A 136 1.35 29.03 -5.00
N ASP A 137 0.79 29.75 -5.97
CA ASP A 137 0.04 29.14 -7.09
C ASP A 137 0.93 28.23 -7.96
N ILE A 138 2.15 28.66 -8.27
CA ILE A 138 3.13 27.86 -9.03
C ILE A 138 3.54 26.60 -8.26
N ASP A 139 3.86 26.74 -6.98
CA ASP A 139 4.31 25.61 -6.15
C ASP A 139 3.19 24.60 -5.92
N HIS A 140 1.94 25.07 -5.77
CA HIS A 140 0.78 24.18 -5.76
C HIS A 140 0.65 23.40 -7.07
N GLY A 141 0.72 24.09 -8.23
CA GLY A 141 0.68 23.43 -9.54
C GLY A 141 1.80 22.39 -9.72
N LYS A 142 3.03 22.70 -9.29
CA LYS A 142 4.15 21.74 -9.31
C LYS A 142 3.87 20.53 -8.43
N ARG A 143 3.33 20.74 -7.23
CA ARG A 143 3.01 19.64 -6.30
C ARG A 143 1.92 18.73 -6.85
N LEU A 144 0.87 19.28 -7.47
CA LEU A 144 -0.16 18.50 -8.14
C LEU A 144 0.43 17.67 -9.29
N ALA A 145 1.27 18.26 -10.14
CA ALA A 145 1.92 17.52 -11.22
C ALA A 145 2.82 16.37 -10.71
N VAL A 146 3.53 16.58 -9.60
CA VAL A 146 4.32 15.52 -8.94
C VAL A 146 3.40 14.44 -8.36
N LEU A 147 2.27 14.81 -7.77
CA LEU A 147 1.30 13.85 -7.24
C LEU A 147 0.72 12.97 -8.36
N ASP A 148 0.32 13.58 -9.48
CA ASP A 148 -0.18 12.87 -10.65
C ASP A 148 0.86 11.91 -11.24
N GLN A 149 2.11 12.38 -11.41
CA GLN A 149 3.21 11.52 -11.86
C GLN A 149 3.50 10.40 -10.86
N SER A 150 3.35 10.67 -9.56
CA SER A 150 3.56 9.68 -8.52
C SER A 150 2.46 8.63 -8.45
N LYS A 151 1.26 8.87 -9.01
CA LYS A 151 0.14 7.92 -9.02
C LYS A 151 0.55 6.59 -9.66
N GLU A 152 1.24 6.64 -10.81
CA GLU A 152 1.78 5.44 -11.46
C GLU A 152 2.91 4.80 -10.65
N ASN A 153 3.85 5.61 -10.16
CA ASN A 153 5.02 5.17 -9.39
C ASN A 153 4.66 4.54 -8.03
N ARG A 154 3.53 4.92 -7.42
CA ARG A 154 3.01 4.33 -6.19
C ARG A 154 2.34 2.98 -6.45
N SER A 155 1.69 2.81 -7.61
CA SER A 155 1.02 1.56 -7.97
C SER A 155 1.98 0.43 -8.39
N LEU A 156 3.14 0.77 -8.95
CA LEU A 156 4.11 -0.17 -9.51
C LEU A 156 4.73 -1.13 -8.47
N PRO A 157 5.30 -0.65 -7.33
CA PRO A 157 5.89 -1.52 -6.31
C PRO A 157 4.86 -2.47 -5.66
N LEU A 158 3.63 -1.97 -5.53
CA LEU A 158 2.51 -2.71 -4.99
C LEU A 158 2.10 -3.85 -5.92
N LYS A 159 1.95 -3.56 -7.22
CA LYS A 159 1.69 -4.57 -8.26
C LYS A 159 2.84 -5.59 -8.40
N SER A 160 4.10 -5.15 -8.31
CA SER A 160 5.23 -6.07 -8.40
C SER A 160 5.29 -7.04 -7.22
N LYS A 161 4.96 -6.58 -6.00
CA LYS A 161 4.85 -7.47 -4.82
C LYS A 161 3.74 -8.51 -5.01
N GLN A 162 2.60 -8.11 -5.55
CA GLN A 162 1.49 -9.03 -5.86
C GLN A 162 1.88 -10.05 -6.91
N GLU A 163 2.52 -9.61 -8.00
CA GLU A 163 2.97 -10.50 -9.06
C GLU A 163 4.02 -11.49 -8.56
N ALA A 164 4.97 -11.04 -7.74
CA ALA A 164 5.94 -11.92 -7.09
C ALA A 164 5.24 -12.98 -6.22
N PHE A 165 4.20 -12.61 -5.48
CA PHE A 165 3.42 -13.55 -4.68
C PHE A 165 2.63 -14.54 -5.55
N ARG A 166 2.04 -14.09 -6.66
CA ARG A 166 1.39 -14.96 -7.65
C ARG A 166 2.37 -15.98 -8.24
N LEU A 167 3.56 -15.52 -8.63
CA LEU A 167 4.62 -16.39 -9.15
C LEU A 167 5.11 -17.40 -8.11
N LYS A 168 5.15 -17.03 -6.82
CA LYS A 168 5.43 -17.97 -5.73
C LYS A 168 4.36 -19.07 -5.63
N ILE A 169 3.08 -18.74 -5.74
CA ILE A 169 1.98 -19.72 -5.73
C ILE A 169 2.16 -20.72 -6.87
N ASP A 170 2.35 -20.23 -8.09
CA ASP A 170 2.51 -21.07 -9.29
C ASP A 170 3.78 -21.93 -9.21
N GLY A 171 4.88 -21.36 -8.68
CA GLY A 171 6.12 -22.10 -8.44
C GLY A 171 5.94 -23.21 -7.39
N ALA A 172 5.20 -22.93 -6.32
CA ALA A 172 4.95 -23.88 -5.25
C ALA A 172 4.06 -25.05 -5.71
N GLU A 173 3.05 -24.79 -6.53
CA GLU A 173 2.20 -25.81 -7.15
C GLU A 173 3.01 -26.72 -8.08
N LYS A 174 3.86 -26.15 -8.94
CA LYS A 174 4.76 -26.93 -9.82
C LYS A 174 5.70 -27.82 -9.00
N GLN A 175 6.30 -27.28 -7.94
CA GLN A 175 7.20 -28.03 -7.05
C GLN A 175 6.50 -29.12 -6.25
N LEU A 176 5.19 -29.01 -5.99
CA LEU A 176 4.43 -30.03 -5.28
C LEU A 176 4.53 -31.38 -6.01
N SER A 177 4.38 -31.39 -7.33
CA SER A 177 4.44 -32.63 -8.13
C SER A 177 5.76 -33.39 -7.95
N PHE A 178 6.88 -32.67 -7.89
CA PHE A 178 8.21 -33.23 -7.65
C PHE A 178 8.38 -33.70 -6.20
N LYS A 179 8.03 -32.84 -5.23
CA LYS A 179 8.13 -33.17 -3.81
C LYS A 179 7.27 -34.38 -3.45
N THR A 180 6.06 -34.49 -3.99
CA THR A 180 5.19 -35.65 -3.80
C THR A 180 5.84 -36.95 -4.27
N LYS A 181 6.51 -36.95 -5.43
CA LYS A 181 7.23 -38.13 -5.94
C LYS A 181 8.37 -38.53 -4.99
N VAL A 182 9.16 -37.57 -4.53
CA VAL A 182 10.28 -37.84 -3.61
C VAL A 182 9.79 -38.32 -2.23
N PHE A 183 8.78 -37.66 -1.65
CA PHE A 183 8.24 -38.02 -0.34
C PHE A 183 7.49 -39.36 -0.35
N SER A 184 6.82 -39.71 -1.45
CA SER A 184 6.17 -41.02 -1.59
C SER A 184 7.17 -42.17 -1.79
N LEU A 185 8.36 -41.89 -2.33
CA LEU A 185 9.42 -42.89 -2.49
C LEU A 185 10.01 -43.36 -1.15
N ALA A 186 10.10 -42.47 -0.17
CA ALA A 186 10.65 -42.80 1.16
C ALA A 186 9.96 -44.00 1.83
N PRO A 187 8.61 -44.03 2.01
CA PRO A 187 7.94 -45.20 2.57
C PRO A 187 8.00 -46.43 1.66
N ILE A 188 8.00 -46.26 0.33
CA ILE A 188 8.12 -47.37 -0.64
C ILE A 188 9.46 -48.11 -0.46
N ILE A 189 10.54 -47.40 -0.13
CA ILE A 189 11.87 -48.00 0.09
C ILE A 189 12.08 -48.40 1.56
N LEU A 190 11.67 -47.57 2.51
CA LEU A 190 11.99 -47.75 3.93
C LEU A 190 11.19 -48.90 4.58
N ILE A 191 9.92 -49.07 4.19
CA ILE A 191 9.06 -50.12 4.78
C ILE A 191 9.57 -51.53 4.41
N PRO A 192 9.92 -51.84 3.15
CA PRO A 192 10.50 -53.14 2.81
C PRO A 192 11.82 -53.43 3.53
N ILE A 193 12.69 -52.42 3.71
CA ILE A 193 13.95 -52.55 4.46
C ILE A 193 13.67 -52.92 5.93
N LEU A 194 12.69 -52.25 6.56
CA LEU A 194 12.31 -52.54 7.94
C LEU A 194 11.71 -53.94 8.10
N ILE A 195 10.84 -54.35 7.18
CA ILE A 195 10.25 -55.70 7.18
C ILE A 195 11.33 -56.76 7.06
N ASP A 196 12.30 -56.53 6.17
CA ASP A 196 13.39 -57.47 5.96
C ASP A 196 14.31 -57.57 7.18
N PHE A 197 14.65 -56.43 7.81
CA PHE A 197 15.39 -56.42 9.07
C PHE A 197 14.68 -57.19 10.19
N ILE A 198 13.35 -57.05 10.29
CA ILE A 198 12.53 -57.81 11.25
C ILE A 198 12.53 -59.30 10.90
N ALA A 199 12.42 -59.68 9.62
CA ALA A 199 12.42 -61.07 9.18
C ALA A 199 13.74 -61.79 9.50
N VAL A 200 14.88 -61.09 9.36
CA VAL A 200 16.20 -61.58 9.80
C VAL A 200 16.22 -61.77 11.31
N LYS A 201 15.71 -60.81 12.11
CA LYS A 201 15.70 -60.92 13.57
C LYS A 201 14.79 -62.01 14.13
N ILE A 202 13.69 -62.35 13.44
CA ILE A 202 12.74 -63.39 13.86
C ILE A 202 13.20 -64.79 13.38
N GLY A 203 14.30 -64.88 12.62
CA GLY A 203 14.85 -66.15 12.14
C GLY A 203 14.08 -66.74 10.95
N ILE A 204 13.28 -65.93 10.26
CA ILE A 204 12.56 -66.32 9.04
C ILE A 204 13.52 -66.41 7.84
N GLN A 205 14.64 -65.69 7.89
CA GLN A 205 15.73 -65.75 6.92
C GLN A 205 17.03 -66.17 7.61
N GLN A 206 17.76 -67.13 7.02
CA GLN A 206 19.09 -67.51 7.51
C GLN A 206 20.14 -66.50 7.05
N SER A 207 20.93 -66.00 7.99
CA SER A 207 22.11 -65.16 7.74
C SER A 207 23.26 -66.00 7.16
N GLY A 208 23.15 -66.39 5.89
CA GLY A 208 24.26 -66.96 5.11
C GLY A 208 25.04 -65.85 4.38
N GLU A 209 26.34 -66.06 4.15
CA GLU A 209 27.37 -65.09 3.70
C GLU A 209 27.11 -64.31 2.38
N SER A 210 25.95 -64.44 1.74
CA SER A 210 25.61 -63.69 0.52
C SER A 210 24.84 -62.41 0.84
N HIS A 211 25.55 -61.29 0.96
CA HIS A 211 25.03 -59.93 1.22
C HIS A 211 24.23 -59.29 0.08
N PHE A 212 23.58 -60.06 -0.80
CA PHE A 212 22.80 -59.51 -1.90
C PHE A 212 21.35 -59.28 -1.47
N ILE A 213 20.86 -58.04 -1.63
CA ILE A 213 19.45 -57.64 -1.40
C ILE A 213 18.44 -58.58 -2.13
N PHE A 214 18.88 -59.32 -3.14
CA PHE A 214 18.08 -60.31 -3.88
C PHE A 214 17.90 -61.68 -3.19
N SER A 215 18.65 -62.03 -2.14
CA SER A 215 18.37 -63.24 -1.33
C SER A 215 17.24 -63.02 -0.31
N HIS A 216 16.76 -61.78 -0.20
CA HIS A 216 15.77 -61.35 0.77
C HIS A 216 14.35 -61.37 0.19
N TYR A 217 13.75 -62.56 0.12
CA TYR A 217 12.38 -62.75 -0.38
C TYR A 217 11.34 -61.84 0.32
N ALA A 218 11.55 -61.52 1.61
CA ALA A 218 10.66 -60.64 2.37
C ALA A 218 10.74 -59.17 1.88
N PHE A 219 11.94 -58.69 1.54
CA PHE A 219 12.13 -57.39 0.91
C PHE A 219 11.42 -57.31 -0.45
N LEU A 220 11.69 -58.25 -1.36
CA LEU A 220 11.12 -58.23 -2.72
C LEU A 220 9.59 -58.31 -2.69
N LEU A 221 9.02 -59.19 -1.86
CA LEU A 221 7.58 -59.36 -1.76
C LEU A 221 6.90 -58.12 -1.17
N SER A 222 7.46 -57.54 -0.10
CA SER A 222 6.91 -56.33 0.51
C SER A 222 7.04 -55.10 -0.39
N PHE A 223 8.16 -54.97 -1.11
CA PHE A 223 8.35 -53.91 -2.10
C PHE A 223 7.31 -54.00 -3.23
N LEU A 224 7.08 -55.20 -3.77
CA LEU A 224 6.11 -55.41 -4.86
C LEU A 224 4.67 -55.15 -4.41
N ILE A 225 4.30 -55.55 -3.19
CA ILE A 225 2.99 -55.25 -2.60
C ILE A 225 2.81 -53.73 -2.40
N LEU A 226 3.83 -53.03 -1.88
CA LEU A 226 3.78 -51.59 -1.70
C LEU A 226 3.66 -50.83 -3.02
N GLU A 227 4.44 -51.22 -4.03
CA GLU A 227 4.42 -50.56 -5.33
C GLU A 227 3.07 -50.75 -6.04
N ILE A 228 2.52 -51.97 -6.05
CA ILE A 228 1.27 -52.27 -6.78
C ILE A 228 0.05 -51.71 -6.04
N PHE A 229 -0.04 -51.86 -4.72
CA PHE A 229 -1.28 -51.57 -3.99
C PHE A 229 -1.27 -50.24 -3.24
N PHE A 230 -0.09 -49.69 -2.91
CA PHE A 230 0.01 -48.54 -2.01
C PHE A 230 0.70 -47.31 -2.60
N ALA A 231 1.46 -47.42 -3.70
CA ALA A 231 2.20 -46.29 -4.27
C ALA A 231 1.29 -45.09 -4.62
N GLU A 232 0.11 -45.36 -5.19
CA GLU A 232 -0.83 -44.30 -5.57
C GLU A 232 -1.49 -43.65 -4.34
N ARG A 233 -1.85 -44.44 -3.33
CA ARG A 233 -2.35 -43.92 -2.04
C ARG A 233 -1.30 -43.09 -1.31
N LEU A 234 -0.04 -43.52 -1.33
CA LEU A 234 1.09 -42.79 -0.74
C LEU A 234 1.35 -41.48 -1.48
N LYS A 235 1.24 -41.45 -2.81
CA LYS A 235 1.31 -40.22 -3.61
C LYS A 235 0.17 -39.26 -3.25
N HIS A 236 -1.07 -39.72 -3.16
CA HIS A 236 -2.20 -38.88 -2.75
C HIS A 236 -2.04 -38.35 -1.33
N PHE A 237 -1.63 -39.21 -0.39
CA PHE A 237 -1.39 -38.81 1.00
C PHE A 237 -0.28 -37.76 1.10
N ALA A 238 0.85 -37.99 0.42
CA ALA A 238 1.96 -37.04 0.37
C ALA A 238 1.54 -35.73 -0.27
N ALA A 239 0.80 -35.76 -1.39
CA ALA A 239 0.29 -34.57 -2.06
C ALA A 239 -0.61 -33.74 -1.13
N ASN A 240 -1.56 -34.36 -0.44
CA ASN A 240 -2.49 -33.68 0.48
C ASN A 240 -1.79 -33.10 1.72
N ARG A 241 -0.79 -33.83 2.26
CA ARG A 241 0.01 -33.35 3.40
C ARG A 241 0.89 -32.16 3.02
N LEU A 242 1.60 -32.28 1.90
CA LEU A 242 2.52 -31.25 1.42
C LEU A 242 1.77 -30.00 0.94
N SER A 243 0.67 -30.17 0.20
CA SER A 243 -0.15 -29.05 -0.28
C SER A 243 -0.71 -28.26 0.90
N LYS A 244 -1.22 -28.92 1.94
CA LYS A 244 -1.69 -28.27 3.17
C LYS A 244 -0.60 -27.44 3.83
N GLY A 245 0.59 -28.00 4.01
CA GLY A 245 1.72 -27.29 4.61
C GLY A 245 2.10 -26.04 3.82
N ILE A 246 2.26 -26.19 2.51
CA ILE A 246 2.60 -25.09 1.59
C ILE A 246 1.51 -24.01 1.60
N CYS A 247 0.23 -24.40 1.49
CA CYS A 247 -0.89 -23.47 1.46
C CYS A 247 -1.03 -22.73 2.80
N LEU A 248 -0.77 -23.38 3.94
CA LEU A 248 -0.76 -22.70 5.24
C LEU A 248 0.35 -21.65 5.36
N THR A 249 1.55 -21.95 4.86
CA THR A 249 2.65 -20.97 4.83
C THR A 249 2.29 -19.78 3.95
N LEU A 250 1.84 -20.02 2.72
CA LEU A 250 1.44 -18.94 1.81
C LEU A 250 0.25 -18.15 2.36
N LEU A 251 -0.72 -18.82 2.98
CA LEU A 251 -1.85 -18.16 3.64
C LEU A 251 -1.39 -17.23 4.76
N SER A 252 -0.38 -17.64 5.56
CA SER A 252 0.18 -16.79 6.61
C SER A 252 0.94 -15.57 6.06
N GLU A 253 1.63 -15.71 4.93
CA GLU A 253 2.25 -14.57 4.24
C GLU A 253 1.18 -13.58 3.72
N LEU A 254 0.08 -14.10 3.18
CA LEU A 254 -1.06 -13.29 2.72
C LEU A 254 -1.77 -12.59 3.89
N GLU A 255 -1.98 -13.29 5.01
CA GLU A 255 -2.55 -12.74 6.25
C GLU A 255 -1.67 -11.60 6.80
N ALA A 256 -0.35 -11.78 6.85
CA ALA A 256 0.58 -10.73 7.25
C ALA A 256 0.51 -9.51 6.33
N SER A 257 0.42 -9.73 5.02
CA SER A 257 0.30 -8.66 4.02
C SER A 257 -1.02 -7.90 4.15
N LEU A 258 -2.13 -8.58 4.46
CA LEU A 258 -3.41 -7.94 4.73
C LEU A 258 -3.34 -7.07 5.99
N ILE A 259 -2.74 -7.57 7.08
CA ILE A 259 -2.57 -6.81 8.32
C ILE A 259 -1.72 -5.55 8.10
N GLU A 260 -0.65 -5.65 7.30
CA GLU A 260 0.17 -4.50 6.93
C GLU A 260 -0.64 -3.46 6.15
N ASN A 261 -1.40 -3.90 5.14
CA ASN A 261 -2.27 -3.03 4.35
C ASN A 261 -3.33 -2.32 5.22
N GLU A 262 -4.04 -3.05 6.08
CA GLU A 262 -5.01 -2.48 7.02
C GLU A 262 -4.36 -1.46 7.98
N ARG A 263 -3.14 -1.72 8.45
CA ARG A 263 -2.40 -0.78 9.31
C ARG A 263 -2.03 0.51 8.58
N GLU A 264 -1.59 0.42 7.32
CA GLU A 264 -1.28 1.62 6.53
C GLU A 264 -2.53 2.44 6.25
N ILE A 265 -3.66 1.80 5.94
CA ILE A 265 -4.96 2.50 5.83
C ILE A 265 -5.29 3.23 7.14
N GLN A 266 -5.23 2.53 8.28
CA GLN A 266 -5.53 3.15 9.58
C GLN A 266 -4.62 4.33 9.92
N LYS A 267 -3.33 4.26 9.57
CA LYS A 267 -2.40 5.39 9.76
C LYS A 267 -2.82 6.60 8.92
N LEU A 268 -3.22 6.37 7.67
CA LEU A 268 -3.69 7.43 6.78
C LEU A 268 -5.02 8.04 7.27
N GLU A 269 -5.96 7.20 7.72
CA GLU A 269 -7.22 7.64 8.31
C GLU A 269 -6.99 8.51 9.55
N GLN A 270 -6.11 8.09 10.46
CA GLN A 270 -5.77 8.86 11.66
C GLN A 270 -5.09 10.20 11.35
N LYS A 271 -4.23 10.22 10.32
CA LYS A 271 -3.49 11.42 9.94
C LYS A 271 -4.40 12.49 9.32
N CYS A 272 -5.40 12.08 8.54
CA CYS A 272 -6.24 12.99 7.78
C CYS A 272 -7.66 13.16 8.35
N GLY A 273 -8.07 12.31 9.30
CA GLY A 273 -9.41 12.36 9.90
C GLY A 273 -10.54 11.95 8.95
N ILE A 274 -10.23 11.20 7.89
CA ILE A 274 -11.17 10.78 6.85
C ILE A 274 -11.12 9.26 6.73
N SER A 275 -12.28 8.62 6.61
CA SER A 275 -12.33 7.16 6.48
C SER A 275 -12.07 6.72 5.03
N LEU A 276 -11.54 5.50 4.86
CA LEU A 276 -11.38 4.89 3.53
C LEU A 276 -12.72 4.86 2.78
N HIS A 277 -13.82 4.60 3.48
CA HIS A 277 -15.15 4.54 2.87
C HIS A 277 -15.53 5.87 2.22
N ASP A 278 -15.32 6.99 2.91
CA ASP A 278 -15.63 8.32 2.39
C ASP A 278 -14.80 8.64 1.15
N VAL A 279 -13.53 8.25 1.15
CA VAL A 279 -12.63 8.44 0.00
C VAL A 279 -13.07 7.62 -1.19
N LEU A 280 -13.46 6.36 -0.99
CA LEU A 280 -13.91 5.49 -2.08
C LEU A 280 -15.23 5.99 -2.68
N MET A 281 -16.19 6.43 -1.86
CA MET A 281 -17.44 7.02 -2.36
C MET A 281 -17.18 8.26 -3.21
N ALA A 282 -16.29 9.16 -2.77
CA ALA A 282 -15.91 10.34 -3.54
C ALA A 282 -15.14 10.01 -4.83
N TYR A 283 -14.46 8.86 -4.87
CA TYR A 283 -13.71 8.41 -6.03
C TYR A 283 -14.59 7.70 -7.07
N GLU A 284 -15.68 7.05 -6.66
CA GLU A 284 -16.64 6.38 -7.57
C GLU A 284 -17.60 7.35 -8.27
N ASP A 285 -17.81 8.55 -7.70
CA ASP A 285 -18.63 9.62 -8.30
C ASP A 285 -17.92 10.41 -9.43
N HIS A 286 -16.68 10.01 -9.80
CA HIS A 286 -15.85 10.60 -10.86
C HIS A 286 -15.43 9.59 -11.92
#